data_AF-A0A221STU0-F1
#
_entry.id   AF-A0A221STU0-F1
#
_cell.length_a   1.000
_cell.length_b   1.000
_cell.length_c   1.000
_cell.angle_alpha   90.00
_cell.angle_beta   90.00
_cell.angle_gamma   90.00
#
_symmetry.space_group_name_H-M   'P 1'
#
loop_
_entity.id
_entity.type
_entity.pdbx_description
1 polymer ?
#
loop_
_entity_poly.entity_id
_entity_poly.type
_entity_poly.pdbx_seq_one_letter_code
_entity_poly.pdbx_strand_id
1 'polypeptide(L)'
;MLQALTLAEYEAQVARLIGLRLQAVRYYELPGEPGWNAHLNFDSLDYGLDLQGEDGRCFGLIWGQTFAQYDVAVLSHALLQELSSATFTDVSLESRWADVTGQVITTVMVSWQSGFEPDGAPYPEAVTLQLTSGQRIHVAALEFRDETGWIGMADHLSVFFDDRAAAAAGRPVASATFAS
;
A
#
# COMPACT_ATOMS: atom_id res chain seq x y z
N MET A 1 -9.23 -12.41 12.61
CA MET A 1 -8.58 -11.63 13.68
C MET A 1 -7.10 -11.60 13.31
N LEU A 2 -6.60 -10.45 12.84
CA LEU A 2 -5.18 -10.30 12.51
C LEU A 2 -4.38 -10.49 13.80
N GLN A 3 -3.31 -11.28 13.76
CA GLN A 3 -2.42 -11.46 14.92
C GLN A 3 -1.80 -10.11 15.29
N ALA A 4 -1.63 -9.87 16.60
CA ALA A 4 -0.81 -8.75 17.07
C ALA A 4 0.65 -9.03 16.63
N LEU A 5 1.18 -8.17 15.76
CA LEU A 5 2.56 -8.26 15.28
C LEU A 5 3.42 -7.29 16.09
N THR A 6 4.64 -7.70 16.38
CA THR A 6 5.72 -6.76 16.76
C THR A 6 6.18 -5.99 15.52
N LEU A 7 6.88 -4.86 15.74
CA LEU A 7 7.45 -4.06 14.64
C LEU A 7 8.35 -4.91 13.73
N ALA A 8 9.21 -5.75 14.34
CA ALA A 8 10.13 -6.61 13.61
C ALA A 8 9.40 -7.71 12.80
N GLU A 9 8.31 -8.27 13.34
CA GLU A 9 7.49 -9.25 12.61
C GLU A 9 6.77 -8.61 11.43
N TYR A 10 6.26 -7.39 11.61
CA TYR A 10 5.67 -6.63 10.51
C TYR A 10 6.71 -6.33 9.42
N GLU A 11 7.90 -5.83 9.79
CA GLU A 11 8.96 -5.55 8.83
C GLU A 11 9.40 -6.83 8.08
N ALA A 12 9.53 -7.95 8.79
CA ALA A 12 9.82 -9.24 8.17
C ALA A 12 8.72 -9.68 7.21
N GLN A 13 7.45 -9.40 7.53
CA GLN A 13 6.31 -9.68 6.67
C GLN A 13 6.31 -8.81 5.41
N VAL A 14 6.57 -7.50 5.53
CA VAL A 14 6.71 -6.59 4.38
C VAL A 14 7.91 -6.97 3.52
N ALA A 15 9.03 -7.37 4.11
CA ALA A 15 10.25 -7.80 3.41
C ALA A 15 10.00 -8.99 2.46
N ARG A 16 8.95 -9.80 2.66
CA ARG A 16 8.58 -10.91 1.76
C ARG A 16 8.13 -10.46 0.36
N LEU A 17 7.81 -9.18 0.19
CA LEU A 17 7.54 -8.57 -1.12
C LEU A 17 8.81 -8.47 -1.98
N ILE A 18 10.00 -8.48 -1.37
CA ILE A 18 11.26 -8.43 -2.12
C ILE A 18 11.38 -9.66 -3.02
N GLY A 19 11.84 -9.43 -4.24
CA GLY A 19 11.96 -10.44 -5.29
C GLY A 19 10.64 -10.77 -5.98
N LEU A 20 9.52 -10.14 -5.61
CA LEU A 20 8.26 -10.30 -6.34
C LEU A 20 8.38 -9.60 -7.70
N ARG A 21 8.29 -10.37 -8.78
CA ARG A 21 8.14 -9.83 -10.13
C ARG A 21 6.66 -9.59 -10.41
N LEU A 22 6.26 -8.34 -10.51
CA LEU A 22 4.85 -7.95 -10.66
C LEU A 22 4.29 -8.54 -11.96
N GLN A 23 3.27 -9.38 -11.85
CA GLN A 23 2.52 -9.93 -12.98
C GLN A 23 1.16 -9.23 -13.11
N ALA A 24 0.49 -9.03 -11.98
CA ALA A 24 -0.79 -8.36 -11.96
C ALA A 24 -0.99 -7.52 -10.70
N VAL A 25 -1.79 -6.48 -10.82
CA VAL A 25 -2.24 -5.63 -9.72
C VAL A 25 -3.76 -5.50 -9.78
N ARG A 26 -4.43 -5.70 -8.65
CA ARG A 26 -5.88 -5.58 -8.54
C ARG A 26 -6.23 -4.55 -7.49
N TYR A 27 -7.10 -3.62 -7.84
CA TYR A 27 -7.69 -2.67 -6.89
C TYR A 27 -9.03 -3.17 -6.40
N TYR A 28 -9.29 -2.99 -5.11
CA TYR A 28 -10.51 -3.37 -4.42
C TYR A 28 -11.26 -2.11 -4.01
N GLU A 29 -12.46 -1.95 -4.57
CA GLU A 29 -13.31 -0.76 -4.42
C GLU A 29 -14.71 -1.16 -3.93
N LEU A 30 -15.46 -0.19 -3.43
CA LEU A 30 -16.89 -0.34 -3.22
C LEU A 30 -17.61 -0.64 -4.55
N PRO A 31 -18.74 -1.38 -4.53
CA PRO A 31 -19.51 -1.61 -5.74
C PRO A 31 -19.99 -0.30 -6.39
N GLY A 32 -19.66 -0.09 -7.66
CA GLY A 32 -20.03 1.13 -8.39
C GLY A 32 -19.11 1.41 -9.57
N GLU A 33 -19.12 2.66 -10.04
CA GLU A 33 -18.07 3.14 -10.95
C GLU A 33 -16.78 3.40 -10.14
N PRO A 34 -15.63 2.86 -10.56
CA PRO A 34 -14.38 3.04 -9.83
C PRO A 34 -13.98 4.52 -9.81
N GLY A 35 -13.78 5.06 -8.61
CA GLY A 35 -13.33 6.45 -8.39
C GLY A 35 -11.82 6.60 -8.25
N TRP A 36 -11.09 5.48 -8.20
CA TRP A 36 -9.67 5.49 -7.84
C TRP A 36 -8.77 6.36 -8.69
N ASN A 37 -9.08 6.56 -9.97
CA ASN A 37 -8.28 7.38 -10.90
C ASN A 37 -8.72 8.85 -11.00
N ALA A 38 -9.59 9.34 -10.12
CA ALA A 38 -10.08 10.72 -10.19
C ALA A 38 -8.96 11.77 -10.13
N HIS A 39 -7.81 11.42 -9.54
CA HIS A 39 -6.67 12.32 -9.37
C HIS A 39 -5.51 11.97 -10.32
N LEU A 40 -4.87 13.00 -10.89
CA LEU A 40 -3.78 12.84 -11.86
C LEU A 40 -2.47 12.33 -11.25
N ASN A 41 -2.26 12.50 -9.94
CA ASN A 41 -0.98 12.27 -9.28
C ASN A 41 -0.94 11.01 -8.40
N PHE A 42 -2.09 10.41 -8.11
CA PHE A 42 -2.22 9.24 -7.24
C PHE A 42 -3.50 8.48 -7.57
N ASP A 43 -3.59 7.24 -7.12
CA ASP A 43 -4.83 6.48 -7.07
C ASP A 43 -5.36 6.44 -5.63
N SER A 44 -6.67 6.50 -5.42
CA SER A 44 -7.32 6.48 -4.10
C SER A 44 -8.27 5.29 -4.00
N LEU A 45 -8.04 4.38 -3.06
CA LEU A 45 -8.72 3.09 -2.99
C LEU A 45 -9.62 3.01 -1.75
N ASP A 46 -10.85 2.54 -1.90
CA ASP A 46 -11.79 2.34 -0.78
C ASP A 46 -11.32 1.23 0.17
N TYR A 47 -10.73 0.15 -0.39
CA TYR A 47 -10.19 -0.95 0.41
C TYR A 47 -8.67 -1.02 0.28
N GLY A 48 -8.18 -1.37 -0.90
CA GLY A 48 -6.76 -1.62 -1.08
C GLY A 48 -6.44 -2.36 -2.36
N LEU A 49 -5.29 -3.04 -2.40
CA LEU A 49 -4.80 -3.70 -3.60
C LEU A 49 -4.17 -5.07 -3.35
N ASP A 50 -4.19 -5.92 -4.37
CA ASP A 50 -3.34 -7.12 -4.44
C ASP A 50 -2.17 -6.87 -5.38
N LEU A 51 -0.97 -7.32 -4.96
CA LEU A 51 0.22 -7.47 -5.79
C LEU A 51 0.42 -8.96 -6.08
N GLN A 52 0.19 -9.37 -7.33
CA GLN A 52 0.38 -10.75 -7.78
C GLN A 52 1.69 -10.89 -8.55
N GLY A 53 2.50 -11.86 -8.17
CA GLY A 53 3.77 -12.18 -8.80
C GLY A 53 3.69 -13.29 -9.84
N GLU A 54 4.64 -13.31 -10.78
CA GLU A 54 4.77 -14.37 -11.78
C GLU A 54 5.05 -15.76 -11.16
N ASP A 55 5.61 -15.80 -9.95
CA ASP A 55 5.87 -17.03 -9.19
C ASP A 55 4.64 -17.55 -8.43
N GLY A 56 3.48 -16.92 -8.63
CA GLY A 56 2.22 -17.29 -7.99
C GLY A 56 2.04 -16.75 -6.58
N ARG A 57 3.03 -16.04 -6.00
CA ARG A 57 2.83 -15.32 -4.73
C ARG A 57 1.82 -14.17 -4.93
N CYS A 58 1.02 -13.91 -3.91
CA CYS A 58 0.10 -12.78 -3.89
C CYS A 58 0.18 -12.11 -2.51
N PHE A 59 0.19 -10.77 -2.50
CA PHE A 59 0.19 -9.98 -1.29
C PHE A 59 -0.90 -8.93 -1.35
N GLY A 60 -1.82 -8.95 -0.39
CA GLY A 60 -2.82 -7.92 -0.21
C GLY A 60 -2.29 -6.76 0.63
N LEU A 61 -2.58 -5.52 0.25
CA LEU A 61 -2.32 -4.32 1.02
C LEU A 61 -3.65 -3.64 1.29
N ILE A 62 -3.99 -3.43 2.56
CA ILE A 62 -5.26 -2.86 3.00
C ILE A 62 -5.00 -2.00 4.25
N TRP A 63 -5.89 -1.07 4.56
CA TRP A 63 -5.88 -0.44 5.88
C TRP A 63 -6.22 -1.50 6.96
N GLY A 64 -5.55 -1.42 8.11
CA GLY A 64 -5.57 -2.42 9.17
C GLY A 64 -5.85 -1.83 10.55
N GLN A 65 -5.56 -2.62 11.58
CA GLN A 65 -5.75 -2.25 12.99
C GLN A 65 -4.76 -3.00 13.90
N THR A 66 -3.57 -3.32 13.38
CA THR A 66 -2.58 -4.13 14.11
C THR A 66 -1.83 -3.30 15.16
N PHE A 67 -1.44 -2.09 14.81
CA PHE A 67 -0.70 -1.13 15.64
C PHE A 67 -1.58 0.08 16.01
N ALA A 68 -2.34 0.58 15.05
CA ALA A 68 -3.29 1.67 15.23
C ALA A 68 -4.47 1.47 14.26
N GLN A 69 -5.62 2.07 14.56
CA GLN A 69 -6.74 2.07 13.62
C GLN A 69 -6.30 2.74 12.31
N TYR A 70 -6.45 2.03 11.20
CA TYR A 70 -6.05 2.46 9.85
C TYR A 70 -4.54 2.57 9.63
N ASP A 71 -3.79 1.59 10.14
CA ASP A 71 -2.41 1.34 9.69
C ASP A 71 -2.38 0.66 8.31
N VAL A 72 -1.22 0.58 7.65
CA VAL A 72 -1.08 -0.21 6.42
C VAL A 72 -0.80 -1.66 6.80
N ALA A 73 -1.78 -2.54 6.58
CA ALA A 73 -1.59 -3.98 6.69
C ALA A 73 -1.09 -4.57 5.36
N VAL A 74 -0.13 -5.48 5.45
CA VAL A 74 0.36 -6.27 4.30
C VAL A 74 0.08 -7.73 4.60
N LEU A 75 -0.68 -8.43 3.76
CA LEU A 75 -1.08 -9.83 3.92
C LEU A 75 -0.29 -10.72 2.96
N SER A 76 -0.07 -11.99 3.33
CA SER A 76 0.59 -12.96 2.45
C SER A 76 -0.38 -13.73 1.54
N HIS A 77 -1.56 -13.16 1.30
CA HIS A 77 -2.64 -13.71 0.52
C HIS A 77 -3.49 -12.59 -0.09
N ALA A 78 -4.34 -12.96 -1.04
CA ALA A 78 -5.24 -12.04 -1.75
C ALA A 78 -6.32 -11.44 -0.84
N LEU A 79 -6.67 -10.17 -1.04
CA LEU A 79 -7.69 -9.46 -0.24
C LEU A 79 -9.09 -10.08 -0.34
N LEU A 80 -9.41 -10.81 -1.41
CA LEU A 80 -10.67 -11.57 -1.51
C LEU A 80 -10.89 -12.58 -0.38
N GLN A 81 -9.83 -12.98 0.31
CA GLN A 81 -9.94 -13.88 1.46
C GLN A 81 -10.40 -13.15 2.73
N GLU A 82 -10.22 -11.83 2.80
CA GLU A 82 -10.67 -10.95 3.90
C GLU A 82 -11.97 -10.20 3.55
N LEU A 83 -12.17 -9.88 2.27
CA LEU A 83 -13.30 -9.09 1.77
C LEU A 83 -14.37 -10.00 1.16
N SER A 84 -15.47 -10.19 1.87
CA SER A 84 -16.55 -11.10 1.47
C SER A 84 -17.44 -10.58 0.33
N SER A 85 -17.40 -9.28 0.02
CA SER A 85 -18.28 -8.62 -0.96
C SER A 85 -17.57 -7.60 -1.86
N ALA A 86 -16.24 -7.53 -1.84
CA ALA A 86 -15.52 -6.57 -2.66
C ALA A 86 -15.46 -7.02 -4.12
N THR A 87 -15.65 -6.05 -5.02
CA THR A 87 -15.31 -6.20 -6.43
C THR A 87 -13.89 -5.73 -6.63
N PHE A 88 -13.18 -6.37 -7.57
CA PHE A 88 -11.84 -5.92 -7.95
C PHE A 88 -11.78 -5.52 -9.42
N THR A 89 -10.92 -4.56 -9.70
CA THR A 89 -10.51 -4.17 -11.06
C THR A 89 -9.06 -4.56 -11.26
N ASP A 90 -8.77 -5.30 -12.33
CA ASP A 90 -7.38 -5.54 -12.74
C ASP A 90 -6.84 -4.27 -13.41
N VAL A 91 -5.85 -3.67 -12.78
CA VAL A 91 -5.20 -2.43 -13.25
C VAL A 91 -3.80 -2.70 -13.79
N SER A 92 -3.46 -3.94 -14.12
CA SER A 92 -2.08 -4.30 -14.50
C SER A 92 -1.65 -3.70 -15.85
N LEU A 93 -2.63 -3.52 -16.74
CA LEU A 93 -2.45 -3.01 -18.11
C LEU A 93 -3.07 -1.62 -18.30
N GLU A 94 -3.61 -1.05 -17.22
CA GLU A 94 -4.32 0.22 -17.19
C GLU A 94 -3.74 1.05 -16.03
N SER A 95 -4.03 2.35 -15.92
CA SER A 95 -3.37 3.23 -14.94
C SER A 95 -1.84 3.34 -15.12
N ARG A 96 -1.17 3.82 -14.07
CA ARG A 96 0.27 3.99 -13.92
C ARG A 96 1.00 2.68 -13.61
N TRP A 97 0.27 1.59 -13.36
CA TRP A 97 0.83 0.25 -13.18
C TRP A 97 1.35 -0.36 -14.49
N ALA A 98 0.79 0.02 -15.63
CA ALA A 98 1.20 -0.51 -16.93
C ALA A 98 2.72 -0.36 -17.19
N ASP A 99 3.33 0.73 -16.70
CA ASP A 99 4.75 1.01 -16.89
C ASP A 99 5.67 0.20 -15.96
N VAL A 100 5.11 -0.41 -14.92
CA VAL A 100 5.85 -1.13 -13.86
C VAL A 100 5.55 -2.62 -13.79
N THR A 101 4.49 -3.09 -14.46
CA THR A 101 4.23 -4.52 -14.63
C THR A 101 5.43 -5.20 -15.30
N GLY A 102 5.82 -6.36 -14.77
CA GLY A 102 7.01 -7.12 -15.15
C GLY A 102 8.29 -6.71 -14.40
N GLN A 103 8.30 -5.60 -13.66
CA GLN A 103 9.44 -5.20 -12.82
C GLN A 103 9.49 -6.02 -11.52
N VAL A 104 10.68 -6.12 -10.93
CA VAL A 104 10.89 -6.81 -9.65
C VAL A 104 10.96 -5.80 -8.52
N ILE A 105 10.27 -6.06 -7.41
CA ILE A 105 10.46 -5.31 -6.16
C ILE A 105 11.84 -5.66 -5.59
N THR A 106 12.74 -4.68 -5.56
CA THR A 106 14.13 -4.83 -5.09
C THR A 106 14.33 -4.36 -3.66
N THR A 107 13.52 -3.42 -3.21
CA THR A 107 13.58 -2.86 -1.87
C THR A 107 12.17 -2.57 -1.42
N VAL A 108 11.91 -2.80 -0.14
CA VAL A 108 10.73 -2.28 0.54
C VAL A 108 11.16 -1.42 1.72
N MET A 109 10.36 -0.41 2.02
CA MET A 109 10.59 0.54 3.10
C MET A 109 9.27 0.77 3.83
N VAL A 110 9.32 0.85 5.15
CA VAL A 110 8.15 1.16 5.98
C VAL A 110 8.33 2.57 6.54
N SER A 111 7.33 3.40 6.30
CA SER A 111 7.23 4.73 6.90
C SER A 111 6.42 4.62 8.17
N TRP A 112 7.13 4.71 9.30
CA TRP A 112 6.55 4.67 10.63
C TRP A 112 6.14 6.07 11.09
N GLN A 113 4.95 6.21 11.64
CA GLN A 113 4.50 7.43 12.32
C GLN A 113 4.34 7.14 13.82
N SER A 114 4.63 8.14 14.66
CA SER A 114 4.36 8.05 16.10
C SER A 114 2.85 7.91 16.34
N GLY A 115 2.45 6.93 17.15
CA GLY A 115 1.05 6.73 17.53
C GLY A 115 0.50 7.85 18.40
N PHE A 116 -0.82 8.01 18.37
CA PHE A 116 -1.55 8.96 19.19
C PHE A 116 -1.91 8.42 20.59
N GLU A 117 -1.74 7.11 20.79
CA GLU A 117 -2.01 6.44 22.05
C GLU A 117 -0.99 6.84 23.14
N PRO A 118 -1.32 6.69 24.44
CA PRO A 118 -0.46 7.15 25.54
C PRO A 118 0.95 6.54 25.57
N ASP A 119 1.13 5.35 24.98
CA ASP A 119 2.44 4.70 24.88
C ASP A 119 3.27 5.21 23.68
N GLY A 120 2.65 5.99 22.78
CA GLY A 120 3.27 6.54 21.59
C GLY A 120 3.76 5.47 20.61
N ALA A 121 3.22 4.24 20.69
CA ALA A 121 3.68 3.13 19.86
C ALA A 121 3.56 3.50 18.37
N PRO A 122 4.63 3.33 17.57
CA PRO A 122 4.59 3.71 16.17
C PRO A 122 3.72 2.73 15.37
N TYR A 123 3.12 3.24 14.29
CA TYR A 123 2.34 2.44 13.34
C TYR A 123 2.83 2.63 11.90
N PRO A 124 2.66 1.63 11.03
CA PRO A 124 3.06 1.74 9.63
C PRO A 124 2.03 2.58 8.87
N GLU A 125 2.40 3.81 8.52
CA GLU A 125 1.52 4.73 7.80
C GLU A 125 1.64 4.55 6.28
N ALA A 126 2.81 4.12 5.80
CA ALA A 126 3.02 3.81 4.39
C ALA A 126 4.04 2.69 4.17
N VAL A 127 3.88 1.97 3.06
CA VAL A 127 4.85 1.03 2.51
C VAL A 127 5.32 1.56 1.17
N THR A 128 6.63 1.68 0.99
CA THR A 128 7.23 2.07 -0.30
C THR A 128 7.92 0.87 -0.94
N LEU A 129 7.63 0.65 -2.21
CA LEU A 129 8.20 -0.39 -3.05
C LEU A 129 9.17 0.27 -4.03
N GLN A 130 10.43 -0.17 -4.07
CA GLN A 130 11.37 0.23 -5.11
C GLN A 130 11.56 -0.90 -6.12
N LEU A 131 11.37 -0.58 -7.39
CA LEU A 131 11.43 -1.54 -8.48
C LEU A 131 12.83 -1.61 -9.11
N THR A 132 13.07 -2.64 -9.92
CA THR A 132 14.31 -2.81 -10.71
C THR A 132 14.63 -1.63 -11.62
N SER A 133 13.61 -0.89 -12.09
CA SER A 133 13.78 0.34 -12.86
C SER A 133 14.28 1.53 -12.04
N GLY A 134 14.30 1.41 -10.70
CA GLY A 134 14.54 2.51 -9.77
C GLY A 134 13.27 3.31 -9.42
N GLN A 135 12.14 3.04 -10.08
CA GLN A 135 10.87 3.68 -9.75
C GLN A 135 10.39 3.27 -8.35
N ARG A 136 9.80 4.22 -7.64
CA ARG A 136 9.20 4.02 -6.32
C ARG A 136 7.70 4.16 -6.37
N ILE A 137 7.02 3.28 -5.65
CA ILE A 137 5.57 3.27 -5.48
C ILE A 137 5.29 3.33 -3.98
N HIS A 138 4.48 4.28 -3.55
CA HIS A 138 4.13 4.48 -2.15
C HIS A 138 2.66 4.14 -1.94
N VAL A 139 2.39 3.20 -1.04
CA VAL A 139 1.04 2.80 -0.63
C VAL A 139 0.84 3.26 0.80
N ALA A 140 -0.16 4.09 1.05
CA ALA A 140 -0.30 4.75 2.34
C ALA A 140 -1.77 4.80 2.79
N ALA A 141 -2.01 4.65 4.09
CA ALA A 141 -3.36 4.72 4.68
C ALA A 141 -3.79 6.19 4.83
N LEU A 142 -4.21 6.78 3.72
CA LEU A 142 -4.56 8.19 3.55
C LEU A 142 -5.73 8.35 2.61
N GLU A 143 -6.53 9.36 2.92
CA GLU A 143 -7.62 9.84 2.08
C GLU A 143 -7.37 11.30 1.70
N PHE A 144 -7.65 11.65 0.44
CA PHE A 144 -7.70 13.04 0.02
C PHE A 144 -9.15 13.50 -0.05
N ARG A 145 -9.46 14.61 0.62
CA ARG A 145 -10.76 15.26 0.54
C ARG A 145 -10.59 16.70 0.06
N ASP A 146 -11.24 17.07 -1.04
CA ASP A 146 -11.08 18.39 -1.69
C ASP A 146 -11.17 19.58 -0.71
N GLU A 147 -12.04 19.48 0.30
CA GLU A 147 -12.28 20.56 1.28
C GLU A 147 -11.22 20.67 2.38
N THR A 148 -10.56 19.56 2.73
CA THR A 148 -9.72 19.46 3.92
C THR A 148 -8.29 18.99 3.64
N GLY A 149 -8.01 18.59 2.40
CA GLY A 149 -6.72 18.05 1.97
C GLY A 149 -6.54 16.60 2.41
N TRP A 150 -5.31 16.26 2.78
CA TRP A 150 -4.92 14.90 3.18
C TRP A 150 -5.32 14.59 4.62
N ILE A 151 -6.01 13.46 4.80
CA ILE A 151 -6.40 12.91 6.08
C ILE A 151 -5.70 11.57 6.25
N GLY A 152 -4.84 11.47 7.27
CA GLY A 152 -4.22 10.20 7.68
C GLY A 152 -5.14 9.39 8.60
N MET A 153 -4.77 8.13 8.86
CA MET A 153 -5.61 7.18 9.60
C MET A 153 -7.02 7.09 8.98
N ALA A 154 -7.08 6.87 7.67
CA ALA A 154 -8.33 6.75 6.94
C ALA A 154 -8.60 5.30 6.53
N ASP A 155 -9.86 4.96 6.36
CA ASP A 155 -10.32 3.71 5.75
C ASP A 155 -10.12 3.71 4.23
N HIS A 156 -8.98 4.25 3.77
CA HIS A 156 -8.61 4.40 2.36
C HIS A 156 -7.12 4.16 2.19
N LEU A 157 -6.73 3.63 1.03
CA LEU A 157 -5.33 3.58 0.61
C LEU A 157 -5.08 4.52 -0.57
N SER A 158 -4.08 5.39 -0.45
CA SER A 158 -3.57 6.18 -1.55
C SER A 158 -2.29 5.56 -2.14
N VAL A 159 -2.23 5.45 -3.47
CA VAL A 159 -1.10 4.90 -4.22
C VAL A 159 -0.43 6.00 -5.04
N PHE A 160 0.82 6.30 -4.73
CA PHE A 160 1.64 7.30 -5.43
C PHE A 160 2.73 6.62 -6.26
N PHE A 161 2.91 7.07 -7.50
CA PHE A 161 3.93 6.55 -8.42
C PHE A 161 5.08 7.53 -8.64
N ASP A 162 5.04 8.66 -7.93
CA ASP A 162 6.00 9.75 -7.99
C ASP A 162 6.32 10.25 -6.57
N ASP A 163 7.61 10.40 -6.29
CA ASP A 163 8.11 10.83 -4.99
C ASP A 163 7.65 12.23 -4.59
N ARG A 164 7.45 13.13 -5.57
CA ARG A 164 7.00 14.50 -5.29
C ARG A 164 5.52 14.52 -4.92
N ALA A 165 4.71 13.70 -5.59
CA ALA A 165 3.30 13.52 -5.24
C ALA A 165 3.17 12.96 -3.81
N ALA A 166 3.95 11.93 -3.48
CA ALA A 166 4.02 11.39 -2.12
C ALA A 166 4.48 12.46 -1.10
N ALA A 167 5.56 13.19 -1.39
CA ALA A 167 6.06 14.25 -0.51
C ALA A 167 5.04 15.39 -0.30
N ALA A 168 4.30 15.78 -1.34
CA ALA A 168 3.25 16.78 -1.26
C ALA A 168 2.08 16.33 -0.36
N ALA A 169 1.86 15.02 -0.24
CA ALA A 169 0.93 14.41 0.70
C ALA A 169 1.52 14.21 2.12
N GLY A 170 2.68 14.82 2.40
CA GLY A 170 3.37 14.70 3.68
C GLY A 170 4.06 13.35 3.90
N ARG A 171 4.21 12.53 2.85
CA ARG A 171 4.80 11.20 2.99
C ARG A 171 6.32 11.27 3.02
N PRO A 172 6.97 10.64 4.01
CA PRO A 172 8.41 10.53 3.98
C PRO A 172 8.82 9.67 2.78
N VAL A 173 9.66 10.25 1.94
CA VAL A 173 10.23 9.64 0.74
C VAL A 173 11.46 8.76 1.11
N ALA A 174 11.84 8.72 2.39
CA ALA A 174 12.93 7.88 2.88
C ALA A 174 12.73 7.48 4.35
N SER A 175 12.67 6.17 4.63
CA SER A 175 13.10 5.57 5.90
C SER A 175 13.16 4.04 5.85
N ALA A 176 14.14 3.48 6.58
CA ALA A 176 14.46 2.05 6.77
C ALA A 176 14.49 1.18 5.50
N THR A 177 15.67 1.07 4.89
CA THR A 177 15.97 0.13 3.81
C THR A 177 16.15 -1.27 4.39
N PHE A 178 15.32 -2.23 4.00
CA PHE A 178 15.63 -3.65 4.17
C PHE A 178 16.42 -4.12 2.95
N ALA A 179 17.73 -4.28 3.09
CA ALA A 179 18.54 -4.96 2.09
C ALA A 179 18.50 -6.47 2.39
N SER A 180 18.20 -7.27 1.36
CA SER A 180 18.29 -8.74 1.38
C SER A 180 19.71 -9.23 1.66
#